data_AF-A0A1L6RBR5-F1
#
_entry.id   AF-A0A1L6RBR5-F1
#
_cell.length_a   1.000
_cell.length_b   1.000
_cell.length_c   1.000
_cell.angle_alpha   90.00
_cell.angle_beta   90.00
_cell.angle_gamma   90.00
#
_symmetry.space_group_name_H-M   'P 1'
#
loop_
_entity.id
_entity.type
_entity.pdbx_description
1 polymer ?
#
loop_
_entity_poly.entity_id
_entity_poly.type
_entity_poly.pdbx_seq_one_letter_code
_entity_poly.pdbx_strand_id
1 'polypeptide(L)'
;MKKTIISGLLSVALLSSYPLVNKVGANTLDDADNAAQAGSKTVASEATDKSQTGHEGMKHDESGKIPEGLVEAENPTYPEGSEVTIQTDHMPGMMGATGEVVGAFDSIAYEITYNDTKTGEEIANHKWVVHEEVENAQDEPYQVGDKVVLEASHMPGMQGVTATIDSVEDTTVYMVTYTDTETDDTVENHKWLTEEELGEEEQDSSQFWRARTVEEVQADVSQYDILEELQNYEVVGGDTLWAISQSTNFSVDDLTEAFNIKNADLIFANYTLENQPSLEDSYENQIISESKKTRDMDNMGDMKHDESGEITEGLEGD
;
A
#
# COMPACT_ATOMS: atom_id res chain seq x y z
N MET A 1 14.84 26.60 62.58
CA MET A 1 16.10 26.36 61.81
C MET A 1 15.74 26.67 60.36
N LYS A 2 15.97 27.87 59.81
CA LYS A 2 17.22 28.38 59.17
C LYS A 2 17.80 27.32 58.21
N LYS A 3 17.97 27.51 56.89
CA LYS A 3 18.37 28.72 56.14
C LYS A 3 17.90 28.73 54.67
N THR A 4 17.82 29.95 54.16
CA THR A 4 17.57 30.47 52.81
C THR A 4 18.88 30.63 51.99
N ILE A 5 18.74 31.13 50.75
CA ILE A 5 19.66 31.90 49.86
C ILE A 5 20.66 31.02 49.03
N ILE A 6 21.04 31.24 47.75
CA ILE A 6 21.26 32.47 46.94
C ILE A 6 21.26 32.19 45.41
N SER A 7 20.74 33.16 44.64
CA SER A 7 20.96 33.44 43.20
C SER A 7 22.42 33.70 42.81
N GLY A 8 22.75 33.63 41.51
CA GLY A 8 23.94 34.29 40.97
C GLY A 8 24.24 34.02 39.49
N LEU A 9 23.89 34.99 38.65
CA LEU A 9 24.32 35.14 37.24
C LEU A 9 25.85 35.27 37.10
N LEU A 10 26.42 34.75 36.01
CA LEU A 10 27.61 35.36 35.40
C LEU A 10 27.66 35.12 33.88
N SER A 11 27.81 36.22 33.15
CA SER A 11 27.93 36.34 31.70
C SER A 11 29.40 36.48 31.33
N VAL A 12 29.87 35.84 30.25
CA VAL A 12 31.12 36.19 29.55
C VAL A 12 30.95 35.96 28.05
N ALA A 13 31.19 37.03 27.28
CA ALA A 13 31.30 37.05 25.83
C ALA A 13 32.76 36.90 25.37
N LEU A 14 33.01 36.40 24.14
CA LEU A 14 33.65 37.10 23.02
C LEU A 14 34.30 36.18 21.96
N LEU A 15 34.05 36.58 20.69
CA LEU A 15 34.92 36.59 19.49
C LEU A 15 35.34 35.27 18.80
N SER A 16 35.00 35.12 17.51
CA SER A 16 35.90 35.57 16.43
C SER A 16 35.24 35.54 15.04
N SER A 17 35.68 36.49 14.22
CA SER A 17 35.37 36.79 12.82
C SER A 17 35.98 35.80 11.82
N TYR A 18 35.37 35.63 10.64
CA TYR A 18 36.04 35.71 9.32
C TYR A 18 35.02 35.87 8.18
N PRO A 19 35.21 36.80 7.22
CA PRO A 19 34.57 36.75 5.92
C PRO A 19 35.49 36.06 4.88
N LEU A 20 34.91 35.24 3.99
CA LEU A 20 35.60 34.73 2.81
C LEU A 20 35.01 35.41 1.56
N VAL A 21 35.79 36.33 0.99
CA VAL A 21 35.65 36.82 -0.38
C VAL A 21 36.32 35.81 -1.31
N ASN A 22 35.64 35.41 -2.38
CA ASN A 22 36.31 34.83 -3.55
C ASN A 22 36.19 35.78 -4.74
N LYS A 23 37.32 36.00 -5.40
CA LYS A 23 37.59 37.03 -6.40
C LYS A 23 37.95 36.35 -7.71
N VAL A 24 37.19 36.58 -8.77
CA VAL A 24 37.59 36.52 -10.20
C VAL A 24 36.58 37.42 -10.93
N GLY A 25 36.89 38.33 -11.84
CA GLY A 25 38.11 38.75 -12.52
C GLY A 25 37.68 39.94 -13.41
N ALA A 26 38.55 40.92 -13.56
CA ALA A 26 38.26 42.20 -14.23
C ALA A 26 38.42 42.14 -15.75
N ASN A 27 37.92 43.20 -16.41
CA ASN A 27 38.37 43.85 -17.66
C ASN A 27 37.27 43.90 -18.74
N THR A 28 36.99 44.98 -19.48
CA THR A 28 37.38 46.41 -19.51
C THR A 28 36.48 47.09 -20.58
N LEU A 29 36.04 48.32 -20.30
CA LEU A 29 35.99 49.52 -21.16
C LEU A 29 35.57 49.42 -22.65
N ASP A 30 34.51 50.14 -23.08
CA ASP A 30 34.63 51.43 -23.79
C ASP A 30 33.27 51.99 -24.31
N ASP A 31 33.16 53.31 -24.19
CA ASP A 31 32.56 54.34 -25.08
C ASP A 31 31.07 54.36 -25.54
N ALA A 32 30.40 55.38 -24.98
CA ALA A 32 29.83 56.56 -25.65
C ALA A 32 28.65 56.49 -26.67
N ASP A 33 27.64 57.29 -26.30
CA ASP A 33 26.84 58.24 -27.10
C ASP A 33 25.53 57.86 -27.83
N ASN A 34 24.51 58.62 -27.40
CA ASN A 34 23.42 59.26 -28.13
C ASN A 34 22.12 58.51 -28.50
N ALA A 35 21.11 58.81 -27.67
CA ALA A 35 19.86 59.50 -28.04
C ALA A 35 18.96 58.91 -29.14
N ALA A 36 17.82 58.37 -28.73
CA ALA A 36 16.53 58.68 -29.36
C ALA A 36 15.34 58.35 -28.43
N GLN A 37 14.57 59.41 -28.21
CA GLN A 37 13.27 59.57 -27.59
C GLN A 37 12.18 58.59 -28.07
N ALA A 38 11.44 57.97 -27.15
CA ALA A 38 9.97 57.91 -27.16
C ALA A 38 9.46 57.23 -25.87
N GLY A 39 8.65 57.94 -25.09
CA GLY A 39 7.99 57.41 -23.91
C GLY A 39 7.03 56.28 -24.27
N SER A 40 7.17 55.15 -23.59
CA SER A 40 6.17 54.08 -23.58
C SER A 40 5.91 53.69 -22.13
N LYS A 41 4.63 53.55 -21.81
CA LYS A 41 4.10 53.14 -20.51
C LYS A 41 4.91 51.99 -19.92
N THR A 42 5.40 52.19 -18.70
CA THR A 42 5.79 51.13 -17.79
C THR A 42 4.58 50.23 -17.53
N VAL A 43 4.46 49.16 -18.30
CA VAL A 43 3.78 47.94 -17.85
C VAL A 43 4.85 47.18 -17.10
N ALA A 44 4.78 47.22 -15.77
CA ALA A 44 5.55 46.31 -14.94
C ALA A 44 5.09 44.90 -15.30
N SER A 45 5.98 44.18 -16.00
CA SER A 45 5.92 42.74 -16.12
C SER A 45 6.12 42.15 -14.73
N GLU A 46 5.02 41.96 -14.01
CA GLU A 46 4.97 40.94 -12.96
C GLU A 46 5.12 39.61 -13.67
N ALA A 47 6.37 39.14 -13.77
CA ALA A 47 6.63 37.71 -13.90
C ALA A 47 6.11 37.09 -12.60
N THR A 48 4.82 36.77 -12.59
CA THR A 48 4.21 35.91 -11.60
C THR A 48 4.78 34.53 -11.86
N ASP A 49 5.82 34.23 -11.10
CA ASP A 49 6.27 32.89 -10.79
C ASP A 49 5.08 32.12 -10.22
N LYS A 50 4.32 31.44 -11.08
CA LYS A 50 3.28 30.48 -10.67
C LYS A 50 3.95 29.13 -10.35
N SER A 51 4.91 29.16 -9.44
CA SER A 51 5.29 28.01 -8.62
C SER A 51 4.54 28.13 -7.30
N GLN A 52 3.20 28.05 -7.37
CA GLN A 52 2.38 27.76 -6.20
C GLN A 52 2.31 26.23 -6.15
N THR A 53 3.11 25.65 -5.26
CA THR A 53 2.94 24.29 -4.74
C THR A 53 1.53 24.20 -4.15
N GLY A 54 0.58 23.73 -4.96
CA GLY A 54 -0.85 23.67 -4.67
C GLY A 54 -1.24 22.37 -3.96
N HIS A 55 -0.57 22.05 -2.86
CA HIS A 55 -0.92 20.90 -2.01
C HIS A 55 -1.36 21.35 -0.61
N GLU A 56 -1.87 22.59 -0.49
CA GLU A 56 -2.45 23.07 0.78
C GLU A 56 -3.98 22.88 0.77
N GLY A 57 -4.43 21.73 1.27
CA GLY A 57 -5.71 21.61 1.95
C GLY A 57 -6.97 21.64 1.08
N MET A 58 -7.05 20.76 0.08
CA MET A 58 -8.37 20.30 -0.38
C MET A 58 -9.05 19.65 0.83
N LYS A 59 -10.17 20.23 1.30
CA LYS A 59 -10.89 19.65 2.44
C LYS A 59 -11.72 18.48 1.94
N HIS A 60 -11.44 17.29 2.43
CA HIS A 60 -12.23 16.09 2.16
C HIS A 60 -13.15 15.77 3.35
N ASP A 61 -14.22 15.03 3.09
CA ASP A 61 -15.08 14.48 4.15
C ASP A 61 -14.39 13.28 4.80
N GLU A 62 -13.66 13.54 5.88
CA GLU A 62 -13.00 12.51 6.69
C GLU A 62 -13.93 11.98 7.81
N SER A 63 -15.23 12.32 7.78
CA SER A 63 -16.14 12.05 8.90
C SER A 63 -16.44 10.57 9.14
N GLY A 64 -16.11 9.68 8.19
CA GLY A 64 -16.42 8.26 8.26
C GLY A 64 -17.92 7.92 8.24
N LYS A 65 -18.78 8.90 7.93
CA LYS A 65 -20.23 8.67 7.87
C LYS A 65 -20.60 7.76 6.71
N ILE A 66 -21.20 6.63 7.00
CA ILE A 66 -21.69 5.71 5.98
C ILE A 66 -23.11 6.13 5.53
N PRO A 67 -23.41 6.15 4.21
CA PRO A 67 -24.76 6.37 3.69
C PRO A 67 -25.78 5.38 4.25
N GLU A 68 -27.03 5.82 4.45
CA GLU A 68 -28.09 4.91 4.90
C GLU A 68 -28.41 3.88 3.82
N GLY A 69 -28.56 2.61 4.22
CA GLY A 69 -28.91 1.53 3.30
C GLY A 69 -27.72 0.80 2.67
N LEU A 70 -26.50 1.31 2.84
CA LEU A 70 -25.29 0.65 2.35
C LEU A 70 -25.05 -0.66 3.12
N VAL A 71 -24.78 -1.74 2.39
CA VAL A 71 -24.65 -3.09 2.94
C VAL A 71 -23.17 -3.48 3.00
N GLU A 72 -22.71 -3.95 4.16
CA GLU A 72 -21.35 -4.49 4.32
C GLU A 72 -21.15 -5.70 3.40
N ALA A 73 -19.98 -5.78 2.77
CA ALA A 73 -19.63 -6.89 1.90
C ALA A 73 -19.45 -8.18 2.71
N GLU A 74 -20.03 -9.30 2.25
CA GLU A 74 -19.97 -10.56 2.99
C GLU A 74 -18.56 -11.19 2.98
N ASN A 75 -17.88 -11.13 1.83
CA ASN A 75 -16.55 -11.72 1.63
C ASN A 75 -15.66 -10.82 0.74
N PRO A 76 -15.34 -9.59 1.19
CA PRO A 76 -14.48 -8.69 0.42
C PRO A 76 -13.08 -9.28 0.28
N THR A 77 -12.39 -8.99 -0.82
CA THR A 77 -10.98 -9.35 -0.98
C THR A 77 -10.12 -8.71 0.11
N TYR A 78 -10.44 -7.47 0.49
CA TYR A 78 -9.76 -6.73 1.56
C TYR A 78 -10.72 -6.43 2.73
N PRO A 79 -10.87 -7.32 3.72
CA PRO A 79 -11.74 -7.04 4.88
C PRO A 79 -11.29 -5.83 5.69
N GLU A 80 -12.18 -5.28 6.53
CA GLU A 80 -11.84 -4.20 7.47
C GLU A 80 -10.62 -4.58 8.33
N GLY A 81 -9.67 -3.65 8.44
CA GLY A 81 -8.37 -3.83 9.11
C GLY A 81 -7.27 -4.38 8.20
N SER A 82 -7.54 -4.70 6.93
CA SER A 82 -6.50 -5.07 5.96
C SER A 82 -5.61 -3.88 5.61
N GLU A 83 -4.30 -4.11 5.56
CA GLU A 83 -3.34 -3.19 4.95
C GLU A 83 -3.33 -3.39 3.42
N VAL A 84 -3.38 -2.29 2.68
CA VAL A 84 -3.50 -2.25 1.22
C VAL A 84 -2.57 -1.19 0.64
N THR A 85 -2.20 -1.37 -0.63
CA THR A 85 -1.57 -0.32 -1.45
C THR A 85 -2.59 0.24 -2.42
N ILE A 86 -2.79 1.56 -2.42
CA ILE A 86 -3.69 2.23 -3.37
C ILE A 86 -3.02 2.27 -4.75
N GLN A 87 -3.73 1.82 -5.79
CA GLN A 87 -3.24 1.70 -7.17
C GLN A 87 -3.86 2.71 -8.13
N THR A 88 -4.50 3.74 -7.58
CA THR A 88 -5.16 4.80 -8.33
C THR A 88 -4.75 6.18 -7.84
N ASP A 89 -5.06 7.20 -8.63
CA ASP A 89 -4.66 8.60 -8.39
C ASP A 89 -5.88 9.51 -8.57
N HIS A 90 -6.96 9.26 -7.81
CA HIS A 90 -8.15 10.15 -7.83
C HIS A 90 -7.78 11.55 -7.36
N MET A 91 -6.82 11.64 -6.45
CA MET A 91 -6.22 12.86 -5.92
C MET A 91 -4.70 12.67 -5.84
N PRO A 92 -3.91 13.72 -6.09
CA PRO A 92 -2.47 13.67 -5.91
C PRO A 92 -2.09 13.08 -4.55
N GLY A 93 -1.08 12.21 -4.54
CA GLY A 93 -0.60 11.56 -3.32
C GLY A 93 -1.22 10.19 -3.02
N MET A 94 -2.25 9.75 -3.75
CA MET A 94 -2.88 8.43 -3.55
C MET A 94 -2.09 7.28 -4.18
N MET A 95 -1.51 7.47 -5.36
CA MET A 95 -0.87 6.38 -6.10
C MET A 95 0.32 5.80 -5.30
N GLY A 96 0.24 4.51 -4.98
CA GLY A 96 1.25 3.79 -4.18
C GLY A 96 1.20 4.09 -2.69
N ALA A 97 0.21 4.84 -2.20
CA ALA A 97 0.01 5.05 -0.78
C ALA A 97 -0.35 3.75 -0.07
N THR A 98 0.28 3.49 1.08
CA THR A 98 -0.19 2.46 2.01
C THR A 98 -1.39 3.00 2.78
N GLY A 99 -2.42 2.16 2.90
CA GLY A 99 -3.62 2.45 3.69
C GLY A 99 -4.18 1.24 4.42
N GLU A 100 -5.12 1.51 5.30
CA GLU A 100 -5.89 0.52 6.05
C GLU A 100 -7.36 0.61 5.63
N VAL A 101 -7.97 -0.53 5.31
CA VAL A 101 -9.40 -0.61 5.02
C VAL A 101 -10.19 -0.38 6.30
N VAL A 102 -11.03 0.65 6.33
CA VAL A 102 -11.90 0.99 7.47
C VAL A 102 -13.38 0.66 7.20
N GLY A 103 -13.69 0.10 6.03
CA GLY A 103 -14.99 -0.45 5.70
C GLY A 103 -15.03 -0.99 4.27
N ALA A 104 -15.80 -2.05 4.05
CA ALA A 104 -15.99 -2.71 2.77
C ALA A 104 -17.48 -2.99 2.54
N PHE A 105 -18.02 -2.57 1.41
CA PHE A 105 -19.45 -2.55 1.15
C PHE A 105 -19.78 -3.00 -0.26
N ASP A 106 -20.86 -3.76 -0.43
CA ASP A 106 -21.36 -4.11 -1.75
C ASP A 106 -22.34 -3.03 -2.21
N SER A 107 -22.06 -2.41 -3.36
CA SER A 107 -22.91 -1.37 -3.95
C SER A 107 -22.62 -1.22 -5.45
N ILE A 108 -23.23 -0.21 -6.05
CA ILE A 108 -22.97 0.22 -7.41
C ILE A 108 -22.23 1.55 -7.35
N ALA A 109 -20.98 1.52 -7.80
CA ALA A 109 -20.13 2.68 -7.92
C ALA A 109 -20.40 3.40 -9.24
N TYR A 110 -20.51 4.73 -9.17
CA TYR A 110 -20.70 5.59 -10.32
C TYR A 110 -19.53 6.57 -10.46
N GLU A 111 -18.97 6.62 -11.66
CA GLU A 111 -18.17 7.76 -12.10
C GLU A 111 -19.11 8.84 -12.62
N ILE A 112 -18.88 10.09 -12.25
CA ILE A 112 -19.82 11.17 -12.53
C ILE A 112 -19.16 12.46 -13.00
N THR A 113 -19.94 13.25 -13.74
CA THR A 113 -19.60 14.63 -14.12
C THR A 113 -20.62 15.59 -13.54
N TYR A 114 -20.16 16.62 -12.82
CA TYR A 114 -21.03 17.62 -12.19
C TYR A 114 -20.42 19.03 -12.20
N ASN A 115 -21.24 20.04 -11.92
CA ASN A 115 -20.76 21.42 -11.74
C ASN A 115 -20.71 21.75 -10.26
N ASP A 116 -19.53 22.10 -9.75
CA ASP A 116 -19.31 22.41 -8.35
C ASP A 116 -20.10 23.66 -7.91
N THR A 117 -20.86 23.59 -6.82
CA THR A 117 -21.69 24.73 -6.39
C THR A 117 -20.91 25.91 -5.79
N LYS A 118 -19.64 25.74 -5.43
CA LYS A 118 -18.78 26.79 -4.87
C LYS A 118 -17.97 27.49 -5.94
N THR A 119 -17.33 26.74 -6.84
CA THR A 119 -16.46 27.30 -7.88
C THR A 119 -17.21 27.55 -9.19
N GLY A 120 -18.27 26.77 -9.46
CA GLY A 120 -18.98 26.77 -10.74
C GLY A 120 -18.20 26.05 -11.86
N GLU A 121 -17.09 25.40 -11.53
CA GLU A 121 -16.30 24.61 -12.48
C GLU A 121 -16.92 23.23 -12.68
N GLU A 122 -16.80 22.70 -13.89
CA GLU A 122 -17.19 21.32 -14.21
C GLU A 122 -16.09 20.37 -13.72
N ILE A 123 -16.47 19.42 -12.88
CA ILE A 123 -15.64 18.32 -12.42
C ILE A 123 -16.11 17.10 -13.19
N ALA A 124 -15.28 16.64 -14.13
CA ALA A 124 -15.56 15.48 -14.96
C ALA A 124 -14.89 14.23 -14.41
N ASN A 125 -15.50 13.07 -14.67
CA ASN A 125 -14.95 11.75 -14.33
C ASN A 125 -14.61 11.59 -12.84
N HIS A 126 -15.39 12.21 -11.96
CA HIS A 126 -15.18 12.10 -10.52
C HIS A 126 -15.52 10.68 -10.05
N LYS A 127 -14.56 10.07 -9.38
CA LYS A 127 -14.64 8.74 -8.79
C LYS A 127 -14.55 8.85 -7.27
N TRP A 128 -15.40 8.18 -6.50
CA TRP A 128 -16.66 7.52 -6.88
C TRP A 128 -17.78 8.06 -6.01
N VAL A 129 -19.02 7.97 -6.49
CA VAL A 129 -20.22 8.05 -5.65
C VAL A 129 -20.94 6.72 -5.69
N VAL A 130 -21.49 6.27 -4.57
CA VAL A 130 -22.23 5.00 -4.50
C VAL A 130 -23.73 5.24 -4.68
N HIS A 131 -24.48 4.18 -4.98
CA HIS A 131 -25.92 4.27 -5.27
C HIS A 131 -26.75 4.90 -4.14
N GLU A 132 -26.40 4.59 -2.90
CA GLU A 132 -27.03 5.12 -1.70
C GLU A 132 -26.77 6.62 -1.47
N GLU A 133 -25.81 7.20 -2.20
CA GLU A 133 -25.51 8.63 -2.14
C GLU A 133 -26.26 9.45 -3.20
N VAL A 134 -27.22 8.84 -3.91
CA VAL A 134 -28.15 9.52 -4.82
C VAL A 134 -29.44 9.88 -4.09
N GLU A 135 -29.86 11.14 -4.21
CA GLU A 135 -31.10 11.65 -3.61
C GLU A 135 -32.31 10.89 -4.16
N ASN A 136 -33.06 10.23 -3.27
CA ASN A 136 -34.18 9.35 -3.63
C ASN A 136 -33.78 8.28 -4.67
N ALA A 137 -32.66 7.59 -4.42
CA ALA A 137 -32.20 6.46 -5.22
C ALA A 137 -33.34 5.48 -5.54
N GLN A 138 -33.41 5.04 -6.80
CA GLN A 138 -34.38 4.04 -7.25
C GLN A 138 -33.84 2.64 -6.99
N ASP A 139 -34.70 1.63 -6.83
CA ASP A 139 -34.22 0.24 -6.61
C ASP A 139 -33.34 -0.29 -7.77
N GLU A 140 -33.55 0.22 -8.99
CA GLU A 140 -32.77 -0.19 -10.16
C GLU A 140 -31.53 0.72 -10.35
N PRO A 141 -30.40 0.15 -10.81
CA PRO A 141 -29.19 0.90 -11.10
C PRO A 141 -29.42 1.98 -12.17
N TYR A 142 -28.78 3.13 -12.00
CA TYR A 142 -28.76 4.18 -13.03
C TYR A 142 -27.87 3.77 -14.20
N GLN A 143 -28.16 4.31 -15.39
CA GLN A 143 -27.42 4.03 -16.62
C GLN A 143 -26.54 5.21 -17.01
N VAL A 144 -25.51 4.92 -17.80
CA VAL A 144 -24.66 5.96 -18.40
C VAL A 144 -25.51 6.99 -19.16
N GLY A 145 -25.28 8.27 -18.85
CA GLY A 145 -26.01 9.42 -19.38
C GLY A 145 -27.22 9.85 -18.55
N ASP A 146 -27.64 9.07 -17.55
CA ASP A 146 -28.67 9.48 -16.61
C ASP A 146 -28.22 10.68 -15.79
N LYS A 147 -29.21 11.46 -15.33
CA LYS A 147 -28.98 12.61 -14.47
C LYS A 147 -29.57 12.36 -13.09
N VAL A 148 -28.73 12.49 -12.07
CA VAL A 148 -29.07 12.23 -10.67
C VAL A 148 -28.74 13.44 -9.81
N VAL A 149 -29.39 13.58 -8.65
CA VAL A 149 -29.03 14.59 -7.65
C VAL A 149 -28.26 13.89 -6.54
N LEU A 150 -27.13 14.45 -6.13
CA LEU A 150 -26.26 13.81 -5.13
C LEU A 150 -26.60 14.23 -3.70
N GLU A 151 -26.64 13.28 -2.77
CA GLU A 151 -26.55 13.54 -1.33
C GLU A 151 -25.10 13.50 -0.82
N ALA A 152 -24.18 12.89 -1.59
CA ALA A 152 -22.74 12.84 -1.32
C ALA A 152 -22.17 14.22 -0.99
N SER A 153 -21.24 14.26 -0.03
CA SER A 153 -20.56 15.49 0.39
C SER A 153 -19.06 15.30 0.55
N HIS A 154 -18.43 14.47 -0.30
CA HIS A 154 -17.00 14.12 -0.21
C HIS A 154 -16.09 15.34 -0.30
N MET A 155 -16.53 16.37 -1.03
CA MET A 155 -15.87 17.67 -1.13
C MET A 155 -16.87 18.82 -0.99
N PRO A 156 -16.43 19.99 -0.48
CA PRO A 156 -17.27 21.19 -0.41
C PRO A 156 -17.79 21.59 -1.79
N GLY A 157 -19.11 21.51 -1.98
CA GLY A 157 -19.75 21.94 -3.22
C GLY A 157 -20.46 20.83 -3.99
N MET A 158 -20.26 19.57 -3.61
CA MET A 158 -20.87 18.39 -4.23
C MET A 158 -22.33 18.16 -3.81
N GLN A 159 -22.66 18.32 -2.53
CA GLN A 159 -24.02 17.98 -2.05
C GLN A 159 -25.11 18.81 -2.74
N GLY A 160 -26.14 18.12 -3.24
CA GLY A 160 -27.31 18.69 -3.91
C GLY A 160 -27.08 19.06 -5.38
N VAL A 161 -25.92 18.76 -5.96
CA VAL A 161 -25.66 18.99 -7.39
C VAL A 161 -26.39 17.97 -8.25
N THR A 162 -26.78 18.38 -9.46
CA THR A 162 -27.13 17.42 -10.51
C THR A 162 -25.85 16.94 -11.19
N ALA A 163 -25.62 15.64 -11.16
CA ALA A 163 -24.52 14.96 -11.82
C ALA A 163 -25.02 14.11 -13.00
N THR A 164 -24.15 13.87 -13.98
CA THR A 164 -24.36 12.91 -15.07
C THR A 164 -23.57 11.65 -14.78
N ILE A 165 -24.18 10.48 -14.96
CA ILE A 165 -23.50 9.19 -14.81
C ILE A 165 -22.62 8.94 -16.04
N ASP A 166 -21.32 8.75 -15.84
CA ASP A 166 -20.34 8.50 -16.91
C ASP A 166 -19.98 7.02 -17.02
N SER A 167 -19.88 6.32 -15.89
CA SER A 167 -19.70 4.87 -15.82
C SER A 167 -20.45 4.26 -14.63
N VAL A 168 -20.70 2.95 -14.71
CA VAL A 168 -21.47 2.18 -13.72
C VAL A 168 -20.73 0.89 -13.46
N GLU A 169 -20.48 0.59 -12.21
CA GLU A 169 -19.77 -0.63 -11.79
C GLU A 169 -20.47 -1.25 -10.57
N ASP A 170 -20.88 -2.51 -10.70
CA ASP A 170 -21.43 -3.32 -9.59
C ASP A 170 -20.25 -4.06 -8.96
N THR A 171 -19.80 -3.60 -7.79
CA THR A 171 -18.50 -3.97 -7.20
C THR A 171 -18.48 -3.72 -5.70
N THR A 172 -17.48 -4.27 -5.02
CA THR A 172 -17.20 -3.91 -3.63
C THR A 172 -16.46 -2.58 -3.59
N VAL A 173 -16.97 -1.64 -2.81
CA VAL A 173 -16.37 -0.33 -2.55
C VAL A 173 -15.80 -0.27 -1.15
N TYR A 174 -14.66 0.38 -1.04
CA TYR A 174 -13.85 0.45 0.17
C TYR A 174 -13.73 1.89 0.65
N MET A 175 -13.81 2.05 1.96
CA MET A 175 -13.40 3.26 2.66
C MET A 175 -12.01 2.99 3.26
N VAL A 176 -11.05 3.87 2.99
CA VAL A 176 -9.63 3.62 3.33
C VAL A 176 -9.05 4.83 4.07
N THR A 177 -8.31 4.57 5.14
CA THR A 177 -7.42 5.58 5.74
C THR A 177 -6.02 5.37 5.18
N TYR A 178 -5.38 6.39 4.62
CA TYR A 178 -4.07 6.24 3.98
C TYR A 178 -3.10 7.36 4.34
N THR A 179 -1.81 7.12 4.10
CA THR A 179 -0.77 8.16 4.22
C THR A 179 -0.45 8.71 2.84
N ASP A 180 -0.69 10.00 2.65
CA ASP A 180 -0.45 10.69 1.39
C ASP A 180 1.04 10.69 1.01
N THR A 181 1.36 10.23 -0.20
CA THR A 181 2.76 10.02 -0.63
C THR A 181 3.51 11.31 -0.96
N GLU A 182 2.82 12.44 -1.13
CA GLU A 182 3.44 13.73 -1.44
C GLU A 182 3.64 14.59 -0.19
N THR A 183 2.69 14.49 0.76
CA THR A 183 2.63 15.34 1.95
C THR A 183 2.98 14.62 3.25
N ASP A 184 2.98 13.29 3.27
CA ASP A 184 3.18 12.45 4.47
C ASP A 184 2.05 12.61 5.52
N ASP A 185 0.96 13.28 5.17
CA ASP A 185 -0.21 13.50 6.03
C ASP A 185 -1.16 12.29 5.95
N THR A 186 -1.81 11.96 7.08
CA THR A 186 -2.84 10.93 7.11
C THR A 186 -4.18 11.48 6.63
N VAL A 187 -4.79 10.82 5.64
CA VAL A 187 -6.14 11.09 5.15
C VAL A 187 -7.06 10.01 5.68
N GLU A 188 -7.95 10.38 6.60
CA GLU A 188 -8.87 9.43 7.25
C GLU A 188 -10.14 9.20 6.42
N ASN A 189 -10.61 7.95 6.41
CA ASN A 189 -11.93 7.58 5.89
C ASN A 189 -12.19 8.05 4.44
N HIS A 190 -11.20 7.97 3.57
CA HIS A 190 -11.33 8.34 2.16
C HIS A 190 -12.38 7.46 1.47
N LYS A 191 -13.27 8.11 0.74
CA LYS A 191 -14.37 7.51 -0.01
C LYS A 191 -14.24 7.90 -1.49
N TRP A 192 -14.37 6.99 -2.43
CA TRP A 192 -14.36 5.53 -2.29
C TRP A 192 -13.28 4.98 -3.20
N LEU A 193 -12.86 3.75 -2.93
CA LEU A 193 -11.98 2.98 -3.80
C LEU A 193 -12.71 1.69 -4.19
N THR A 194 -12.52 1.25 -5.42
CA THR A 194 -13.02 -0.08 -5.86
C THR A 194 -12.00 -1.16 -5.56
N GLU A 195 -12.41 -2.43 -5.59
CA GLU A 195 -11.50 -3.57 -5.38
C GLU A 195 -10.29 -3.55 -6.31
N GLU A 196 -10.49 -3.22 -7.60
CA GLU A 196 -9.43 -3.18 -8.61
C GLU A 196 -8.44 -2.02 -8.40
N GLU A 197 -8.80 -1.02 -7.60
CA GLU A 197 -7.97 0.13 -7.27
C GLU A 197 -7.13 -0.07 -6.00
N LEU A 198 -7.25 -1.24 -5.38
CA LEU A 198 -6.48 -1.66 -4.22
C LEU A 198 -5.63 -2.88 -4.58
N GLY A 199 -4.38 -2.86 -4.15
CA GLY A 199 -3.48 -4.01 -4.13
C GLY A 199 -3.23 -4.50 -2.71
N GLU A 200 -2.83 -5.76 -2.59
CA GLU A 200 -2.18 -6.23 -1.37
C GLU A 200 -0.98 -5.32 -1.07
N GLU A 201 -0.79 -4.95 0.20
CA GLU A 201 0.48 -4.37 0.59
C GLU A 201 1.59 -5.40 0.35
N GLU A 202 2.50 -5.10 -0.58
CA GLU A 202 3.73 -5.86 -0.68
C GLU A 202 4.52 -5.61 0.60
N GLN A 203 4.31 -6.45 1.61
CA GLN A 203 5.22 -6.51 2.74
C GLN A 203 6.59 -6.81 2.16
N ASP A 204 7.47 -5.81 2.21
CA ASP A 204 8.84 -5.91 1.74
C ASP A 204 9.51 -7.10 2.43
N SER A 205 9.48 -8.26 1.76
CA SER A 205 10.08 -9.50 2.24
C SER A 205 11.60 -9.37 2.36
N SER A 206 12.20 -8.30 1.80
CA SER A 206 13.59 -7.93 2.05
C SER A 206 13.85 -7.39 3.45
N GLN A 207 12.81 -6.98 4.20
CA GLN A 207 12.93 -6.69 5.64
C GLN A 207 12.87 -7.94 6.53
N PHE A 208 12.36 -9.07 6.04
CA PHE A 208 12.29 -10.31 6.82
C PHE A 208 13.45 -11.28 6.54
N TRP A 209 14.09 -11.19 5.37
CA TRP A 209 15.28 -11.98 5.09
C TRP A 209 16.53 -11.35 5.73
N ARG A 210 16.98 -11.94 6.84
CA ARG A 210 18.33 -11.70 7.39
C ARG A 210 19.11 -13.00 7.36
N ALA A 211 20.30 -12.97 6.76
CA ALA A 211 21.24 -14.08 6.89
C ALA A 211 21.55 -14.35 8.38
N ARG A 212 21.38 -15.60 8.81
CA ARG A 212 21.70 -16.06 10.16
C ARG A 212 23.22 -16.10 10.35
N THR A 213 23.68 -15.82 11.57
CA THR A 213 25.12 -15.85 11.88
C THR A 213 25.62 -17.29 11.98
N VAL A 214 26.94 -17.47 11.88
CA VAL A 214 27.58 -18.78 12.04
C VAL A 214 27.24 -19.40 13.40
N GLU A 215 27.14 -18.61 14.46
CA GLU A 215 26.79 -19.07 15.80
C GLU A 215 25.33 -19.53 15.89
N GLU A 216 24.41 -18.81 15.25
CA GLU A 216 22.99 -19.17 15.19
C GLU A 216 22.83 -20.51 14.45
N VAL A 217 23.48 -20.65 13.29
CA VAL A 217 23.47 -21.90 12.51
C VAL A 217 24.18 -23.03 13.25
N GLN A 218 25.30 -22.74 13.92
CA GLN A 218 26.08 -23.73 14.67
C GLN A 218 25.27 -24.36 15.81
N ALA A 219 24.41 -23.58 16.48
CA ALA A 219 23.54 -24.13 17.52
C ALA A 219 22.67 -25.28 16.99
N ASP A 220 22.14 -25.13 15.77
CA ASP A 220 21.20 -26.09 15.17
C ASP A 220 21.91 -27.30 14.55
N VAL A 221 23.09 -27.08 13.94
CA VAL A 221 23.85 -28.16 13.28
C VAL A 221 24.85 -28.87 14.19
N SER A 222 25.03 -28.40 15.44
CA SER A 222 26.00 -28.96 16.39
C SER A 222 25.79 -30.43 16.75
N GLN A 223 24.60 -30.98 16.49
CA GLN A 223 24.27 -32.37 16.73
C GLN A 223 24.68 -33.33 15.59
N TYR A 224 25.14 -32.79 14.45
CA TYR A 224 25.51 -33.59 13.28
C TYR A 224 27.04 -33.63 13.14
N ASP A 225 27.65 -34.71 13.59
CA ASP A 225 29.11 -34.87 13.60
C ASP A 225 29.67 -35.41 12.27
N ILE A 226 28.79 -35.96 11.40
CA ILE A 226 29.14 -36.55 10.11
C ILE A 226 28.19 -36.10 8.99
N LEU A 227 28.68 -36.07 7.75
CA LEU A 227 27.90 -35.65 6.56
C LEU A 227 26.60 -36.45 6.37
N GLU A 228 26.63 -37.75 6.66
CA GLU A 228 25.49 -38.66 6.48
C GLU A 228 24.31 -38.33 7.42
N GLU A 229 24.58 -37.70 8.56
CA GLU A 229 23.50 -37.24 9.46
C GLU A 229 23.01 -35.84 9.06
N LEU A 230 23.95 -34.99 8.62
CA LEU A 230 23.69 -33.61 8.22
C LEU A 230 22.74 -33.51 7.00
N GLN A 231 22.63 -34.56 6.18
CA GLN A 231 21.71 -34.62 5.04
C GLN A 231 20.24 -34.38 5.44
N ASN A 232 19.88 -34.69 6.70
CA ASN A 232 18.54 -34.54 7.27
C ASN A 232 18.30 -33.18 7.93
N TYR A 233 19.30 -32.30 7.97
CA TYR A 233 19.14 -30.96 8.50
C TYR A 233 18.17 -30.17 7.61
N GLU A 234 17.08 -29.68 8.22
CA GLU A 234 16.10 -28.80 7.59
C GLU A 234 16.62 -27.36 7.61
N VAL A 235 16.83 -26.80 6.42
CA VAL A 235 17.37 -25.45 6.26
C VAL A 235 16.39 -24.43 6.85
N VAL A 236 16.87 -23.54 7.70
CA VAL A 236 16.06 -22.50 8.32
C VAL A 236 16.16 -21.20 7.51
N GLY A 237 15.12 -20.36 7.56
CA GLY A 237 15.13 -19.03 6.94
C GLY A 237 16.37 -18.22 7.36
N GLY A 238 17.14 -17.77 6.37
CA GLY A 238 18.39 -17.03 6.58
C GLY A 238 19.65 -17.90 6.67
N ASP A 239 19.57 -19.22 6.67
CA ASP A 239 20.74 -20.09 6.54
C ASP A 239 21.42 -19.90 5.17
N THR A 240 22.74 -20.04 5.15
CA THR A 240 23.53 -20.08 3.91
C THR A 240 24.47 -21.28 3.97
N LEU A 241 24.82 -21.88 2.82
CA LEU A 241 25.82 -22.96 2.80
C LEU A 241 27.17 -22.49 3.32
N TRP A 242 27.49 -21.21 3.15
CA TRP A 242 28.68 -20.63 3.76
C TRP A 242 28.62 -20.70 5.29
N ALA A 243 27.51 -20.25 5.91
CA ALA A 243 27.37 -20.32 7.36
C ALA A 243 27.39 -21.77 7.85
N ILE A 244 26.66 -22.69 7.20
CA ILE A 244 26.67 -24.12 7.52
C ILE A 244 28.08 -24.71 7.39
N SER A 245 28.84 -24.33 6.36
CA SER A 245 30.24 -24.74 6.18
C SER A 245 31.21 -24.15 7.21
N GLN A 246 30.90 -22.99 7.81
CA GLN A 246 31.69 -22.47 8.93
C GLN A 246 31.28 -23.11 10.26
N SER A 247 30.01 -23.49 10.39
CA SER A 247 29.43 -24.12 11.57
C SER A 247 29.75 -25.63 11.66
N THR A 248 29.89 -26.29 10.51
CA THR A 248 30.28 -27.70 10.37
C THR A 248 31.70 -27.75 9.82
N ASN A 249 32.53 -28.73 10.17
CA ASN A 249 33.92 -28.79 9.67
C ASN A 249 34.00 -29.29 8.20
N PHE A 250 32.97 -29.02 7.40
CA PHE A 250 32.84 -29.41 5.99
C PHE A 250 32.90 -28.18 5.10
N SER A 251 33.59 -28.25 3.97
CA SER A 251 33.63 -27.15 3.02
C SER A 251 32.31 -27.03 2.25
N VAL A 252 32.03 -25.85 1.68
CA VAL A 252 30.87 -25.66 0.78
C VAL A 252 30.92 -26.66 -0.38
N ASP A 253 32.10 -26.95 -0.90
CA ASP A 253 32.30 -27.96 -1.96
C ASP A 253 31.89 -29.36 -1.47
N ASP A 254 32.28 -29.75 -0.24
CA ASP A 254 31.87 -31.04 0.35
C ASP A 254 30.34 -31.13 0.50
N LEU A 255 29.69 -30.04 0.94
CA LEU A 255 28.24 -29.99 1.13
C LEU A 255 27.48 -30.07 -0.20
N THR A 256 27.94 -29.32 -1.21
CA THR A 256 27.30 -29.30 -2.53
C THR A 256 27.47 -30.63 -3.27
N GLU A 257 28.63 -31.28 -3.15
CA GLU A 257 28.88 -32.59 -3.72
C GLU A 257 28.09 -33.69 -3.00
N ALA A 258 28.11 -33.70 -1.66
CA ALA A 258 27.42 -34.72 -0.86
C ALA A 258 25.90 -34.69 -1.04
N PHE A 259 25.32 -33.50 -1.17
CA PHE A 259 23.87 -33.32 -1.20
C PHE A 259 23.33 -32.89 -2.57
N ASN A 260 24.17 -32.96 -3.61
CA ASN A 260 23.80 -32.65 -5.00
C ASN A 260 23.16 -31.25 -5.18
N ILE A 261 23.57 -30.28 -4.36
CA ILE A 261 23.04 -28.93 -4.38
C ILE A 261 23.54 -28.21 -5.64
N LYS A 262 22.60 -27.75 -6.48
CA LYS A 262 22.91 -27.20 -7.80
C LYS A 262 23.46 -25.79 -7.77
N ASN A 263 23.04 -25.00 -6.79
CA ASN A 263 23.49 -23.62 -6.62
C ASN A 263 23.98 -23.42 -5.18
N ALA A 264 25.29 -23.25 -5.03
CA ALA A 264 25.89 -23.08 -3.70
C ALA A 264 25.45 -21.79 -3.01
N ASP A 265 25.04 -20.79 -3.79
CA ASP A 265 24.59 -19.48 -3.31
C ASP A 265 23.10 -19.46 -2.98
N LEU A 266 22.38 -20.57 -3.22
CA LEU A 266 20.94 -20.61 -3.03
C LEU A 266 20.48 -21.97 -2.49
N ILE A 267 20.04 -21.93 -1.24
CA ILE A 267 19.31 -23.00 -0.57
C ILE A 267 17.98 -22.44 -0.10
N PHE A 268 16.96 -23.30 -0.07
CA PHE A 268 15.60 -22.95 0.29
C PHE A 268 15.29 -23.47 1.69
N ALA A 269 14.68 -22.61 2.51
CA ALA A 269 14.24 -22.98 3.84
C ALA A 269 13.12 -24.03 3.80
N ASN A 270 12.97 -24.80 4.89
CA ASN A 270 12.02 -25.91 5.06
C ASN A 270 12.25 -27.11 4.11
N TYR A 271 13.41 -27.17 3.48
CA TYR A 271 13.91 -28.34 2.77
C TYR A 271 15.12 -28.91 3.50
N THR A 272 15.28 -30.23 3.49
CA THR A 272 16.52 -30.83 3.98
C THR A 272 17.68 -30.49 3.04
N LEU A 273 18.92 -30.54 3.53
CA LEU A 273 20.09 -30.33 2.67
C LEU A 273 20.14 -31.30 1.49
N GLU A 274 19.72 -32.56 1.68
CA GLU A 274 19.62 -33.56 0.61
C GLU A 274 18.55 -33.25 -0.43
N ASN A 275 17.44 -32.64 -0.02
CA ASN A 275 16.24 -32.45 -0.86
C ASN A 275 16.06 -30.99 -1.30
N GLN A 276 17.17 -30.29 -1.54
CA GLN A 276 17.13 -28.91 -2.02
C GLN A 276 16.57 -28.86 -3.46
N PRO A 277 15.50 -28.08 -3.71
CA PRO A 277 14.98 -27.91 -5.06
C PRO A 277 15.94 -27.06 -5.91
N SER A 278 15.87 -27.21 -7.23
CA SER A 278 16.47 -26.21 -8.12
C SER A 278 15.62 -24.94 -8.16
N LEU A 279 16.18 -23.83 -8.65
CA LEU A 279 15.43 -22.61 -8.90
C LEU A 279 14.20 -22.87 -9.78
N GLU A 280 14.36 -23.66 -10.83
CA GLU A 280 13.27 -23.98 -11.76
C GLU A 280 12.17 -24.81 -11.08
N ASP A 281 12.56 -25.78 -10.25
CA ASP A 281 11.61 -26.63 -9.50
C ASP A 281 10.91 -25.88 -8.36
N SER A 282 11.55 -24.87 -7.76
CA SER A 282 10.97 -24.10 -6.66
C SER A 282 9.87 -23.15 -7.13
N TYR A 283 10.03 -22.52 -8.29
CA TYR A 283 8.96 -21.72 -8.91
C TYR A 283 7.73 -22.58 -9.25
N GLU A 284 7.94 -23.79 -9.81
CA GLU A 284 6.83 -24.69 -10.10
C GLU A 284 6.13 -25.19 -8.83
N ASN A 285 6.89 -25.53 -7.78
CA ASN A 285 6.30 -25.95 -6.50
C ASN A 285 5.56 -24.83 -5.77
N GLN A 286 6.01 -23.58 -5.87
CA GLN A 286 5.28 -22.43 -5.32
C GLN A 286 3.92 -22.28 -6.01
N ILE A 287 3.90 -22.27 -7.35
CA ILE A 287 2.65 -22.20 -8.14
C ILE A 287 1.74 -23.40 -7.82
N ILE A 288 2.29 -24.61 -7.66
CA ILE A 288 1.52 -25.80 -7.31
C ILE A 288 0.95 -25.69 -5.89
N SER A 289 1.72 -25.18 -4.92
CA SER A 289 1.27 -25.00 -3.53
C SER A 289 0.14 -23.97 -3.40
N GLU A 290 0.23 -22.86 -4.14
CA GLU A 290 -0.82 -21.84 -4.26
C GLU A 290 -2.07 -22.43 -4.95
N SER A 291 -1.87 -23.23 -6.00
CA SER A 291 -2.97 -23.94 -6.69
C SER A 291 -3.60 -25.09 -5.88
N LYS A 292 -2.92 -25.57 -4.84
CA LYS A 292 -3.41 -26.64 -3.96
C LYS A 292 -4.09 -26.07 -2.72
N LYS A 293 -3.61 -24.93 -2.21
CA LYS A 293 -4.29 -24.12 -1.20
C LYS A 293 -5.69 -23.70 -1.68
N THR A 294 -5.82 -23.33 -2.95
CA THR A 294 -7.12 -23.02 -3.58
C THR A 294 -8.01 -24.26 -3.75
N ARG A 295 -7.44 -25.42 -4.15
CA ARG A 295 -8.21 -26.68 -4.31
C ARG A 295 -8.65 -27.33 -3.00
N ASP A 296 -7.87 -27.22 -1.93
CA ASP A 296 -8.25 -27.77 -0.62
C ASP A 296 -9.33 -26.92 0.06
N MET A 297 -9.50 -25.64 -0.34
CA MET A 297 -10.66 -24.82 0.04
C MET A 297 -11.94 -25.24 -0.69
N ASP A 298 -11.85 -25.63 -1.97
CA ASP A 298 -13.01 -26.09 -2.76
C ASP A 298 -13.55 -27.47 -2.33
N ASN A 299 -12.75 -28.27 -1.61
CA ASN A 299 -13.10 -29.66 -1.28
C ASN A 299 -13.59 -29.87 0.17
N MET A 300 -13.83 -28.79 0.92
CA MET A 300 -14.55 -28.87 2.22
C MET A 300 -16.08 -28.78 2.10
N GLY A 301 -16.61 -28.62 0.87
CA GLY A 301 -18.02 -28.36 0.61
C GLY A 301 -18.93 -29.57 0.33
N ASP A 302 -18.54 -30.81 0.61
CA ASP A 302 -19.44 -31.97 0.38
C ASP A 302 -19.43 -32.99 1.53
N MET A 303 -19.67 -32.51 2.76
CA MET A 303 -20.14 -33.37 3.86
C MET A 303 -21.67 -33.32 3.89
N LYS A 304 -22.31 -34.09 3.02
CA LYS A 304 -23.78 -34.20 2.98
C LYS A 304 -24.30 -34.82 4.27
N HIS A 305 -25.14 -34.04 4.94
CA HIS A 305 -26.12 -34.46 5.94
C HIS A 305 -26.92 -35.67 5.45
N ASP A 306 -26.90 -36.76 6.20
CA ASP A 306 -27.77 -37.93 6.02
C ASP A 306 -29.02 -37.80 6.89
N GLU A 307 -29.95 -36.95 6.50
CA GLU A 307 -31.35 -37.10 6.93
C GLU A 307 -32.19 -37.62 5.77
N SER A 308 -32.60 -38.88 5.83
CA SER A 308 -33.91 -39.27 5.32
C SER A 308 -34.47 -40.48 6.05
N GLY A 309 -35.70 -40.30 6.51
CA GLY A 309 -36.51 -41.28 7.21
C GLY A 309 -36.83 -42.52 6.38
N GLU A 310 -36.88 -43.64 7.10
CA GLU A 310 -37.99 -44.59 7.16
C GLU A 310 -38.87 -44.77 5.90
N ILE A 311 -38.87 -46.00 5.33
CA ILE A 311 -40.06 -46.87 5.28
C ILE A 311 -39.74 -48.32 4.83
N THR A 312 -40.28 -49.28 5.63
CA THR A 312 -40.78 -50.65 5.27
C THR A 312 -39.76 -51.68 4.74
N GLU A 313 -39.80 -52.98 5.02
CA GLU A 313 -40.82 -53.93 5.50
C GLU A 313 -40.12 -55.27 5.88
N GLY A 314 -40.63 -55.98 6.88
CA GLY A 314 -40.67 -57.45 6.97
C GLY A 314 -39.39 -58.29 7.15
N LEU A 315 -39.32 -59.07 8.25
CA LEU A 315 -39.47 -60.54 8.28
C LEU A 315 -38.76 -61.17 9.51
N GLU A 316 -39.58 -61.89 10.30
CA GLU A 316 -39.34 -63.16 11.02
C GLU A 316 -38.16 -63.36 11.98
N GLY A 317 -38.48 -63.90 13.18
CA GLY A 317 -37.57 -64.78 13.93
C GLY A 317 -37.84 -64.86 15.44
N ASP A 318 -38.67 -65.83 15.85
CA ASP A 318 -38.87 -66.49 17.17
C ASP A 318 -38.82 -65.69 18.49
#